data_AF-A0A2E7EFP0-F1
#
_entry.id   AF-A0A2E7EFP0-F1
#
_cell.length_a   1.000
_cell.length_b   1.000
_cell.length_c   1.000
_cell.angle_alpha   90.00
_cell.angle_beta   90.00
_cell.angle_gamma   90.00
#
_symmetry.space_group_name_H-M   'P 1'
#
loop_
_entity.id
_entity.type
_entity.pdbx_description
1 polymer ?
#
loop_
_entity_poly.entity_id
_entity_poly.type
_entity_poly.pdbx_seq_one_letter_code
_entity_poly.pdbx_strand_id
1 'polypeptide(L)'
;MTAKSGSNKLVDCNKKAKPVPNGNRVTSQRYQWARAGDVNAFFGLMLDNVAGLLLAVSLLAFLFEFPTQFALRYMVPGTAIGVLVGDLFFFWLAFRLARKTGSNSVTAMPLGLDTPSTFGMVFFVLGPAFTEARTTMSDEAAALLTWHIGICAIFISGVFKTACAFSSNWIRRLIPRAGLLGSLAAIALVLISFLPLVEILHTPVVGFVALAIILTTLIGRVRMPGNLPGTVVALIVAGSMFHLMKWSGWLHATTPAINPAEALLPTDWFSVFRLEWLTAMDETTRYLPVIIPFALATVVGGIDCTESAAAVGDEYDTRLIVAGEGIATIVASLCGGVIQTTPYIGHPAYKAMGGRAAYTLATALFIGSAGVLGYFGYLYVIIPKPAVFPILIFIGLEITSQSYQATPKKHYPAIAIACIPALAYLALIYTDKVMAGQTLNLSPALQEELHTLRLLSSGYIVTSLLWASLLAFIIDRRLLMASIFLGVAATFTLFGVIHSPLVGSPMYLPWNLDSTALDSVMRFTLGYSFSALLLIGLHFHLQTTQSSNIDSNVESNNAETHS
;
A
#
# COMPACT_ATOMS: atom_id res chain seq x y z
N MET A 1 12.50 1.48 52.30
CA MET A 1 11.93 0.81 53.50
C MET A 1 11.11 -0.37 52.98
N THR A 2 11.36 -1.64 53.25
CA THR A 2 12.16 -2.34 54.26
C THR A 2 12.57 -3.69 53.68
N ALA A 3 13.87 -4.00 53.79
CA ALA A 3 14.44 -5.29 53.46
C ALA A 3 14.11 -6.33 54.54
N LYS A 4 13.97 -7.60 54.16
CA LYS A 4 14.07 -8.73 55.10
C LYS A 4 15.19 -9.66 54.68
N SER A 5 16.23 -9.63 55.51
CA SER A 5 17.36 -10.55 55.62
C SER A 5 16.90 -11.93 56.09
N GLY A 6 17.59 -12.98 55.65
CA GLY A 6 17.32 -14.36 56.04
C GLY A 6 18.46 -15.34 55.71
N SER A 7 19.54 -15.25 56.48
CA SER A 7 20.31 -16.39 57.06
C SER A 7 20.77 -17.55 56.15
N ASN A 8 22.09 -17.58 55.91
CA ASN A 8 22.90 -18.76 55.55
C ASN A 8 22.66 -19.96 56.49
N LYS A 9 22.46 -21.15 55.91
CA LYS A 9 22.82 -22.44 56.52
C LYS A 9 23.52 -23.32 55.50
N LEU A 10 24.80 -23.59 55.75
CA LEU A 10 25.58 -24.66 55.15
C LEU A 10 25.03 -26.01 55.60
N VAL A 11 24.78 -26.93 54.66
CA VAL A 11 24.66 -28.36 54.91
C VAL A 11 25.45 -29.11 53.85
N ASP A 12 26.30 -30.00 54.33
CA ASP A 12 27.34 -30.74 53.62
C ASP A 12 26.82 -32.05 52.98
N CYS A 13 27.53 -32.44 51.92
CA CYS A 13 27.72 -33.75 51.28
C CYS A 13 26.58 -34.78 51.03
N ASN A 14 26.48 -35.10 49.73
CA ASN A 14 26.52 -36.45 49.16
C ASN A 14 25.29 -37.36 49.40
N LYS A 15 24.29 -37.27 48.51
CA LYS A 15 23.28 -38.32 48.29
C LYS A 15 23.15 -38.65 46.81
N LYS A 16 23.46 -39.92 46.52
CA LYS A 16 23.31 -40.68 45.28
C LYS A 16 22.21 -40.17 44.34
N ALA A 17 22.59 -39.90 43.09
CA ALA A 17 21.67 -39.59 42.00
C ALA A 17 20.61 -40.69 41.85
N LYS A 18 19.34 -40.31 41.99
CA LYS A 18 18.20 -41.13 41.55
C LYS A 18 18.10 -41.05 40.03
N PRO A 19 17.73 -42.13 39.33
CA PRO A 19 17.51 -42.07 37.89
C PRO A 19 16.37 -41.09 37.59
N VAL A 20 16.62 -40.18 36.67
CA VAL A 20 15.65 -39.23 36.12
C VAL A 20 14.46 -40.04 35.58
N PRO A 21 13.21 -39.75 35.98
CA PRO A 21 12.06 -40.41 35.38
C PRO A 21 12.05 -40.08 33.88
N ASN A 22 11.96 -41.13 33.07
CA ASN A 22 11.83 -41.06 31.62
C ASN A 22 10.91 -39.90 31.21
N GLY A 23 11.44 -39.05 30.34
CA GLY A 23 10.81 -37.83 29.89
C GLY A 23 9.33 -38.03 29.56
N ASN A 24 8.53 -37.09 30.06
CA ASN A 24 7.20 -36.84 29.52
C ASN A 24 7.33 -36.84 28.00
N ARG A 25 6.74 -37.84 27.34
CA ARG A 25 6.35 -37.71 25.94
C ARG A 25 5.48 -36.46 25.90
N VAL A 26 6.03 -35.35 25.39
CA VAL A 26 5.22 -34.24 24.91
C VAL A 26 4.30 -34.88 23.88
N THR A 27 3.06 -35.18 24.26
CA THR A 27 2.03 -35.59 23.33
C THR A 27 1.98 -34.47 22.30
N SER A 28 2.41 -34.71 21.07
CA SER A 28 2.30 -33.73 20.01
C SER A 28 0.80 -33.45 19.86
N GLN A 29 0.36 -32.33 20.43
CA GLN A 29 -1.03 -31.93 20.34
C GLN A 29 -1.31 -31.69 18.85
N ARG A 30 -2.24 -32.46 18.30
CA ARG A 30 -2.62 -32.37 16.88
C ARG A 30 -2.98 -30.91 16.57
N TYR A 31 -2.38 -30.38 15.50
CA TYR A 31 -2.62 -29.00 15.09
C TYR A 31 -4.12 -28.76 14.86
N GLN A 32 -4.69 -27.82 15.62
CA GLN A 32 -6.08 -27.43 15.51
C GLN A 32 -6.19 -26.35 14.43
N TRP A 33 -6.13 -26.79 13.19
CA TRP A 33 -6.11 -25.91 12.01
C TRP A 33 -7.45 -25.20 11.74
N ALA A 34 -8.54 -25.65 12.37
CA ALA A 34 -9.88 -25.06 12.29
C ALA A 34 -10.50 -24.91 13.69
N ARG A 35 -11.13 -23.76 13.95
CA ARG A 35 -11.87 -23.40 15.18
C ARG A 35 -13.03 -22.46 14.85
N ALA A 36 -13.95 -22.27 15.81
CA ALA A 36 -15.06 -21.32 15.66
C ALA A 36 -14.59 -19.87 15.36
N GLY A 37 -13.40 -19.49 15.85
CA GLY A 37 -12.81 -18.18 15.56
C GLY A 37 -12.45 -17.95 14.08
N ASP A 38 -12.27 -19.03 13.30
CA ASP A 38 -12.03 -18.93 11.87
C ASP A 38 -13.20 -18.30 11.10
N VAL A 39 -14.43 -18.38 11.62
CA VAL A 39 -15.60 -17.76 10.97
C VAL A 39 -15.48 -16.25 10.96
N ASN A 40 -15.15 -15.65 12.11
CA ASN A 40 -14.98 -14.20 12.23
C ASN A 40 -13.77 -13.73 11.42
N ALA A 41 -12.67 -14.49 11.48
CA ALA A 41 -11.47 -14.23 10.70
C ALA A 41 -11.74 -14.31 9.18
N PHE A 42 -12.54 -15.28 8.75
CA PHE A 42 -12.94 -15.44 7.34
C PHE A 42 -13.73 -14.22 6.87
N PHE A 43 -14.77 -13.81 7.59
CA PHE A 43 -15.55 -12.64 7.18
C PHE A 43 -14.72 -11.35 7.16
N GLY A 44 -13.77 -11.18 8.08
CA GLY A 44 -12.83 -10.06 8.04
C GLY A 44 -12.01 -10.06 6.75
N LEU A 45 -11.28 -11.14 6.50
CA LEU A 45 -10.36 -11.23 5.37
C LEU A 45 -11.09 -11.26 4.00
N MET A 46 -12.24 -11.92 3.94
CA MET A 46 -13.09 -12.00 2.75
C MET A 46 -13.66 -10.62 2.39
N LEU A 47 -14.21 -9.88 3.36
CA LEU A 47 -14.76 -8.55 3.11
C LEU A 47 -13.68 -7.58 2.64
N ASP A 48 -12.47 -7.65 3.21
CA ASP A 48 -11.35 -6.82 2.78
C ASP A 48 -10.99 -7.07 1.31
N ASN A 49 -10.90 -8.34 0.89
CA ASN A 49 -10.60 -8.70 -0.50
C ASN A 49 -11.74 -8.33 -1.46
N VAL A 50 -13.01 -8.56 -1.08
CA VAL A 50 -14.17 -8.12 -1.86
C VAL A 50 -14.17 -6.61 -2.01
N ALA A 51 -13.90 -5.86 -0.94
CA ALA A 51 -13.79 -4.41 -0.97
C ALA A 51 -12.67 -3.95 -1.91
N GLY A 52 -11.51 -4.62 -1.91
CA GLY A 52 -10.40 -4.35 -2.83
C GLY A 52 -10.77 -4.55 -4.30
N LEU A 53 -11.49 -5.63 -4.64
CA LEU A 53 -11.98 -5.85 -6.01
C LEU A 53 -13.04 -4.81 -6.41
N LEU A 54 -14.01 -4.54 -5.51
CA LEU A 54 -15.05 -3.53 -5.74
C LEU A 54 -14.43 -2.15 -5.95
N LEU A 55 -13.42 -1.82 -5.15
CA LEU A 55 -12.65 -0.59 -5.24
C LEU A 55 -12.02 -0.43 -6.62
N ALA A 56 -11.22 -1.41 -7.04
CA ALA A 56 -10.50 -1.36 -8.31
C ALA A 56 -11.47 -1.13 -9.49
N VAL A 57 -12.51 -1.96 -9.57
CA VAL A 57 -13.50 -1.90 -10.66
C VAL A 57 -14.32 -0.61 -10.59
N SER A 58 -14.73 -0.17 -9.40
CA SER A 58 -15.56 1.04 -9.25
C SER A 58 -14.80 2.31 -9.60
N LEU A 59 -13.55 2.44 -9.16
CA LEU A 59 -12.74 3.62 -9.43
C LEU A 59 -12.38 3.73 -10.91
N LEU A 60 -11.99 2.62 -11.56
CA LEU A 60 -11.73 2.60 -13.00
C LEU A 60 -12.99 3.00 -13.80
N ALA A 61 -14.12 2.37 -13.49
CA ALA A 61 -15.36 2.62 -14.18
C ALA A 61 -15.87 4.06 -14.00
N PHE A 62 -15.70 4.65 -12.82
CA PHE A 62 -16.29 5.95 -12.53
C PHE A 62 -15.36 7.12 -12.86
N LEU A 63 -14.08 7.02 -12.51
CA LEU A 63 -13.15 8.14 -12.65
C LEU A 63 -12.53 8.22 -14.05
N PHE A 64 -12.47 7.09 -14.74
CA PHE A 64 -11.85 6.97 -16.06
C PHE A 64 -12.80 6.40 -17.13
N GLU A 65 -14.07 6.16 -16.77
CA GLU A 65 -15.09 5.58 -17.68
C GLU A 65 -14.65 4.23 -18.27
N PHE A 66 -13.81 3.48 -17.56
CA PHE A 66 -13.32 2.20 -18.01
C PHE A 66 -14.47 1.18 -18.17
N PRO A 67 -14.54 0.40 -19.27
CA PRO A 67 -15.62 -0.55 -19.50
C PRO A 67 -15.72 -1.59 -18.39
N THR A 68 -16.79 -1.52 -17.59
CA THR A 68 -16.90 -2.37 -16.38
C THR A 68 -17.00 -3.85 -16.71
N GLN A 69 -17.71 -4.22 -17.79
CA GLN A 69 -17.78 -5.61 -18.25
C GLN A 69 -16.39 -6.15 -18.63
N PHE A 70 -15.53 -5.32 -19.23
CA PHE A 70 -14.16 -5.69 -19.54
C PHE A 70 -13.39 -5.98 -18.24
N ALA A 71 -13.46 -5.08 -17.25
CA ALA A 71 -12.78 -5.28 -15.97
C ALA A 71 -13.23 -6.59 -15.27
N LEU A 72 -14.54 -6.86 -15.25
CA LEU A 72 -15.09 -8.08 -14.65
C LEU A 72 -14.64 -9.37 -15.37
N ARG A 73 -14.53 -9.36 -16.70
CA ARG A 73 -14.21 -10.56 -17.50
C ARG A 73 -12.70 -10.80 -17.68
N TYR A 74 -11.89 -9.75 -17.71
CA TYR A 74 -10.46 -9.82 -18.01
C TYR A 74 -9.58 -9.63 -16.76
N MET A 75 -9.90 -8.66 -15.89
CA MET A 75 -9.02 -8.26 -14.77
C MET A 75 -9.30 -9.03 -13.48
N VAL A 76 -10.58 -9.14 -13.10
CA VAL A 76 -10.99 -9.73 -11.82
C VAL A 76 -10.56 -11.19 -11.65
N PRO A 77 -10.69 -12.09 -12.66
CA PRO A 77 -10.33 -13.50 -12.49
C PRO A 77 -8.86 -13.69 -12.11
N GLY A 78 -7.93 -13.06 -12.83
CA GLY A 78 -6.51 -13.15 -12.54
C GLY A 78 -6.12 -12.55 -11.19
N THR A 79 -6.70 -11.40 -10.85
CA THR A 79 -6.50 -10.78 -9.53
C THR A 79 -7.01 -11.68 -8.40
N ALA A 80 -8.15 -12.33 -8.57
CA ALA A 80 -8.71 -13.28 -7.59
C ALA A 80 -7.87 -14.56 -7.48
N ILE A 81 -7.30 -15.05 -8.59
CA ILE A 81 -6.37 -16.20 -8.60
C ILE A 81 -5.11 -15.87 -7.77
N GLY A 82 -4.62 -14.62 -7.82
CA GLY A 82 -3.54 -14.16 -6.96
C GLY A 82 -3.81 -14.39 -5.48
N VAL A 83 -5.00 -13.95 -5.01
CA VAL A 83 -5.44 -14.16 -3.62
C VAL A 83 -5.56 -15.64 -3.29
N LEU A 84 -6.21 -16.42 -4.17
CA LEU A 84 -6.35 -17.87 -4.03
C LEU A 84 -4.99 -18.56 -3.82
N VAL A 85 -4.02 -18.28 -4.68
CA VAL A 85 -2.70 -18.91 -4.63
C VAL A 85 -1.91 -18.46 -3.41
N GLY A 86 -1.94 -17.17 -3.07
CA GLY A 86 -1.25 -16.63 -1.91
C GLY A 86 -1.80 -17.17 -0.59
N ASP A 87 -3.12 -17.19 -0.41
CA ASP A 87 -3.74 -17.73 0.81
C ASP A 87 -3.56 -19.24 0.93
N LEU A 88 -3.61 -20.01 -0.18
CA LEU A 88 -3.28 -21.43 -0.17
C LEU A 88 -1.84 -21.70 0.23
N PHE A 89 -0.91 -20.85 -0.21
CA PHE A 89 0.49 -20.92 0.18
C PHE A 89 0.67 -20.61 1.67
N PHE A 90 0.02 -19.57 2.20
CA PHE A 90 0.09 -19.20 3.61
C PHE A 90 -0.64 -20.19 4.52
N PHE A 91 -1.73 -20.79 4.05
CA PHE A 91 -2.37 -21.95 4.67
C PHE A 91 -1.36 -23.10 4.83
N TRP A 92 -0.65 -23.46 3.77
CA TRP A 92 0.38 -24.50 3.83
C TRP A 92 1.54 -24.13 4.77
N LEU A 93 1.98 -22.86 4.77
CA LEU A 93 3.02 -22.38 5.69
C LEU A 93 2.58 -22.49 7.15
N ALA A 94 1.31 -22.25 7.48
CA ALA A 94 0.78 -22.41 8.83
C ALA A 94 0.93 -23.86 9.32
N PHE A 95 0.60 -24.84 8.47
CA PHE A 95 0.81 -26.27 8.77
C PHE A 95 2.29 -26.63 8.89
N ARG A 96 3.16 -26.03 8.08
CA ARG A 96 4.61 -26.24 8.18
C ARG A 96 5.15 -25.67 9.50
N LEU A 97 4.72 -24.48 9.89
CA LEU A 97 5.10 -23.83 11.14
C LEU A 97 4.61 -24.63 12.35
N ALA A 98 3.33 -25.04 12.37
CA ALA A 98 2.76 -25.86 13.43
C ALA A 98 3.53 -27.18 13.63
N ARG A 99 3.93 -27.84 12.53
CA ARG A 99 4.77 -29.04 12.59
C ARG A 99 6.17 -28.76 13.13
N LYS A 100 6.78 -27.64 12.76
CA LYS A 100 8.13 -27.24 13.18
C LYS A 100 8.18 -26.87 14.67
N THR A 101 7.18 -26.16 15.17
CA THR A 101 7.16 -25.65 16.56
C THR A 101 6.43 -26.56 17.54
N GLY A 102 5.66 -27.54 17.04
CA GLY A 102 4.77 -28.36 17.87
C GLY A 102 3.56 -27.60 18.42
N SER A 103 3.34 -26.35 17.97
CA SER A 103 2.21 -25.52 18.40
C SER A 103 0.91 -25.99 17.77
N ASN A 104 -0.14 -26.13 18.59
CA ASN A 104 -1.48 -26.49 18.14
C ASN A 104 -2.33 -25.27 17.73
N SER A 105 -1.79 -24.06 17.87
CA SER A 105 -2.54 -22.79 17.79
C SER A 105 -1.95 -21.79 16.79
N VAL A 106 -1.17 -22.27 15.81
CA VAL A 106 -0.64 -21.42 14.74
C VAL A 106 -1.79 -20.81 13.94
N THR A 107 -1.71 -19.50 13.71
CA THR A 107 -2.64 -18.77 12.84
C THR A 107 -1.98 -18.62 11.48
N ALA A 108 -2.69 -18.86 10.38
CA ALA A 108 -2.16 -18.59 9.05
C ALA A 108 -1.97 -17.10 8.84
N MET A 109 -1.00 -16.70 8.02
CA MET A 109 -0.86 -15.30 7.66
C MET A 109 -1.99 -14.93 6.69
N PRO A 110 -2.76 -13.86 6.93
CA PRO A 110 -3.77 -13.41 5.98
C PRO A 110 -3.11 -12.77 4.76
N LEU A 111 -3.56 -13.10 3.54
CA LEU A 111 -3.14 -12.45 2.30
C LEU A 111 -4.36 -11.89 1.57
N GLY A 112 -4.15 -10.78 0.87
CA GLY A 112 -5.17 -10.21 0.02
C GLY A 112 -4.63 -9.20 -0.96
N LEU A 113 -5.53 -8.43 -1.55
CA LEU A 113 -5.19 -7.34 -2.45
C LEU A 113 -4.57 -6.17 -1.69
N ASP A 114 -3.45 -5.66 -2.18
CA ASP A 114 -2.80 -4.51 -1.57
C ASP A 114 -3.59 -3.23 -1.83
N THR A 115 -4.28 -2.72 -0.81
CA THR A 115 -5.14 -1.54 -0.97
C THR A 115 -4.37 -0.29 -1.43
N PRO A 116 -3.22 0.10 -0.82
CA PRO A 116 -2.43 1.24 -1.29
C PRO A 116 -2.06 1.16 -2.77
N SER A 117 -1.57 0.02 -3.25
CA SER A 117 -1.26 -0.13 -4.67
C SER A 117 -2.47 -0.39 -5.54
N THR A 118 -3.62 -0.83 -5.01
CA THR A 118 -4.88 -0.82 -5.77
C THR A 118 -5.21 0.60 -6.22
N PHE A 119 -5.12 1.55 -5.29
CA PHE A 119 -5.23 2.97 -5.62
C PHE A 119 -4.12 3.43 -6.54
N GLY A 120 -2.88 3.04 -6.25
CA GLY A 120 -1.72 3.36 -7.06
C GLY A 120 -1.87 2.95 -8.52
N MET A 121 -2.26 1.70 -8.75
CA MET A 121 -2.49 1.13 -10.07
C MET A 121 -3.64 1.84 -10.77
N VAL A 122 -4.77 2.07 -10.10
CA VAL A 122 -5.90 2.74 -10.75
C VAL A 122 -5.57 4.19 -11.13
N PHE A 123 -5.00 4.97 -10.22
CA PHE A 123 -4.78 6.40 -10.43
C PHE A 123 -3.56 6.76 -11.26
N PHE A 124 -2.51 5.93 -11.22
CA PHE A 124 -1.23 6.30 -11.83
C PHE A 124 -0.79 5.37 -12.95
N VAL A 125 -1.49 4.25 -13.16
CA VAL A 125 -1.12 3.29 -14.21
C VAL A 125 -2.30 3.03 -15.14
N LEU A 126 -3.33 2.33 -14.67
CA LEU A 126 -4.45 1.86 -15.48
C LEU A 126 -5.34 3.01 -15.98
N GLY A 127 -5.75 3.93 -15.10
CA GLY A 127 -6.61 5.05 -15.45
C GLY A 127 -5.97 6.02 -16.47
N PRO A 128 -4.73 6.49 -16.22
CA PRO A 128 -3.99 7.28 -17.20
C PRO A 128 -3.73 6.53 -18.51
N ALA A 129 -3.32 5.27 -18.48
CA ALA A 129 -3.11 4.46 -19.68
C ALA A 129 -4.37 4.36 -20.53
N PHE A 130 -5.53 4.12 -19.89
CA PHE A 130 -6.81 4.04 -20.59
C PHE A 130 -7.21 5.38 -21.21
N THR A 131 -7.13 6.46 -20.43
CA THR A 131 -7.49 7.80 -20.90
C THR A 131 -6.66 8.21 -22.11
N GLU A 132 -5.36 7.92 -22.07
CA GLU A 132 -4.45 8.22 -23.17
C GLU A 132 -4.73 7.34 -24.39
N ALA A 133 -4.86 6.02 -24.23
CA ALA A 133 -5.12 5.11 -25.34
C ALA A 133 -6.46 5.40 -26.03
N ARG A 134 -7.48 5.82 -25.27
CA ARG A 134 -8.78 6.22 -25.79
C ARG A 134 -8.74 7.46 -26.69
N THR A 135 -7.67 8.25 -26.67
CA THR A 135 -7.53 9.41 -27.58
C THR A 135 -7.27 9.00 -29.03
N THR A 136 -6.77 7.78 -29.26
CA THR A 136 -6.36 7.29 -30.60
C THR A 136 -7.01 5.96 -30.97
N MET A 137 -7.63 5.25 -30.03
CA MET A 137 -8.18 3.91 -30.21
C MET A 137 -9.65 3.85 -29.76
N SER A 138 -10.37 2.79 -30.15
CA SER A 138 -11.69 2.49 -29.58
C SER A 138 -11.58 2.14 -28.10
N ASP A 139 -12.65 2.33 -27.32
CA ASP A 139 -12.68 2.01 -25.89
C ASP A 139 -12.29 0.55 -25.60
N GLU A 140 -12.68 -0.40 -26.45
CA GLU A 140 -12.32 -1.81 -26.28
C GLU A 140 -10.82 -2.07 -26.51
N ALA A 141 -10.24 -1.47 -27.56
CA ALA A 141 -8.81 -1.60 -27.83
C ALA A 141 -7.97 -0.88 -26.77
N ALA A 142 -8.42 0.29 -26.31
CA ALA A 142 -7.80 1.03 -25.21
C ALA A 142 -7.86 0.23 -23.90
N ALA A 143 -8.98 -0.44 -23.61
CA ALA A 143 -9.13 -1.30 -22.45
C ALA A 143 -8.19 -2.53 -22.52
N LEU A 144 -8.04 -3.14 -23.69
CA LEU A 144 -7.12 -4.26 -23.91
C LEU A 144 -5.66 -3.84 -23.70
N LEU A 145 -5.23 -2.72 -24.29
CA LEU A 145 -3.88 -2.18 -24.08
C LEU A 145 -3.63 -1.86 -22.60
N THR A 146 -4.60 -1.22 -21.95
CA THR A 146 -4.53 -0.90 -20.51
C THR A 146 -4.39 -2.15 -19.65
N TRP A 147 -5.12 -3.22 -19.99
CA TRP A 147 -5.01 -4.50 -19.31
C TRP A 147 -3.64 -5.14 -19.49
N HIS A 148 -3.07 -5.10 -20.69
CA HIS A 148 -1.70 -5.56 -20.96
C HIS A 148 -0.66 -4.78 -20.16
N ILE A 149 -0.77 -3.44 -20.10
CA ILE A 149 0.08 -2.59 -19.25
C ILE A 149 -0.07 -2.99 -17.78
N GLY A 150 -1.30 -3.23 -17.32
CA GLY A 150 -1.59 -3.71 -15.96
C GLY A 150 -0.91 -5.04 -15.63
N ILE A 151 -0.99 -6.02 -16.53
CA ILE A 151 -0.34 -7.32 -16.40
C ILE A 151 1.18 -7.16 -16.31
N CYS A 152 1.79 -6.41 -17.23
CA CYS A 152 3.23 -6.11 -17.22
C CYS A 152 3.64 -5.47 -15.89
N ALA A 153 2.89 -4.47 -15.43
CA ALA A 153 3.19 -3.73 -14.23
C ALA A 153 3.23 -4.64 -12.99
N ILE A 154 2.22 -5.49 -12.80
CA ILE A 154 2.22 -6.39 -11.65
C ILE A 154 3.15 -7.59 -11.83
N PHE A 155 3.42 -8.04 -13.05
CA PHE A 155 4.47 -9.05 -13.31
C PHE A 155 5.84 -8.54 -12.85
N ILE A 156 6.21 -7.31 -13.27
CA ILE A 156 7.45 -6.66 -12.84
C ILE A 156 7.48 -6.49 -11.33
N SER A 157 6.37 -6.06 -10.72
CA SER A 157 6.26 -5.97 -9.26
C SER A 157 6.51 -7.32 -8.60
N GLY A 158 5.87 -8.39 -9.05
CA GLY A 158 6.03 -9.73 -8.49
C GLY A 158 7.47 -10.26 -8.61
N VAL A 159 8.13 -10.03 -9.75
CA VAL A 159 9.55 -10.36 -9.94
C VAL A 159 10.43 -9.56 -8.98
N PHE A 160 10.20 -8.25 -8.88
CA PHE A 160 10.93 -7.37 -7.98
C PHE A 160 10.78 -7.81 -6.52
N LYS A 161 9.55 -8.08 -6.07
CA LYS A 161 9.24 -8.54 -4.71
C LYS A 161 9.92 -9.86 -4.38
N THR A 162 9.86 -10.81 -5.32
CA THR A 162 10.52 -12.11 -5.18
C THR A 162 12.04 -11.95 -5.10
N ALA A 163 12.64 -11.04 -5.87
CA ALA A 163 14.05 -10.70 -5.77
C ALA A 163 14.40 -10.03 -4.42
N CYS A 164 13.52 -9.15 -3.92
CA CYS A 164 13.68 -8.53 -2.61
C CYS A 164 13.59 -9.52 -1.45
N ALA A 165 12.96 -10.68 -1.62
CA ALA A 165 12.90 -11.72 -0.58
C ALA A 165 14.31 -12.19 -0.14
N PHE A 166 15.30 -12.16 -1.04
CA PHE A 166 16.70 -12.49 -0.74
C PHE A 166 17.44 -11.36 0.00
N SER A 167 16.99 -10.11 -0.17
CA SER A 167 17.65 -8.88 0.31
C SER A 167 16.83 -8.13 1.36
N SER A 168 15.78 -8.73 1.92
CA SER A 168 14.81 -8.10 2.84
C SER A 168 15.47 -7.42 4.05
N ASN A 169 16.52 -8.02 4.61
CA ASN A 169 17.27 -7.45 5.73
C ASN A 169 18.07 -6.18 5.38
N TRP A 170 18.47 -6.01 4.11
CA TRP A 170 19.26 -4.86 3.65
C TRP A 170 18.36 -3.66 3.34
N ILE A 171 17.23 -3.89 2.68
CA ILE A 171 16.22 -2.88 2.34
C ILE A 171 15.78 -2.09 3.58
N ARG A 172 15.53 -2.81 4.69
CA ARG A 172 15.14 -2.20 5.98
C ARG A 172 16.14 -1.18 6.53
N ARG A 173 17.43 -1.28 6.18
CA ARG A 173 18.51 -0.44 6.76
C ARG A 173 18.78 0.83 5.96
N LEU A 174 18.38 0.90 4.70
CA LEU A 174 18.76 1.98 3.79
C LEU A 174 17.80 3.16 3.81
N ILE A 175 16.50 2.89 3.81
CA ILE A 175 15.48 3.93 3.70
C ILE A 175 14.91 4.20 5.09
N PRO A 176 14.94 5.44 5.60
CA PRO A 176 14.36 5.75 6.89
C PRO A 176 12.86 5.45 6.85
N ARG A 177 12.32 4.90 7.95
CA ARG A 177 10.87 4.58 8.05
C ARG A 177 9.98 5.75 7.66
N ALA A 178 10.35 6.98 8.07
CA ALA A 178 9.63 8.20 7.72
C ALA A 178 9.53 8.43 6.21
N GLY A 179 10.53 8.01 5.42
CA GLY A 179 10.52 8.10 3.96
C GLY A 179 9.46 7.22 3.31
N LEU A 180 9.46 5.94 3.65
CA LEU A 180 8.50 4.96 3.13
C LEU A 180 7.09 5.22 3.63
N LEU A 181 6.93 5.46 4.93
CA LEU A 181 5.63 5.70 5.55
C LEU A 181 5.08 7.08 5.22
N GLY A 182 5.94 8.07 4.97
CA GLY A 182 5.56 9.42 4.59
C GLY A 182 4.90 9.46 3.21
N SER A 183 5.50 8.84 2.19
CA SER A 183 4.87 8.76 0.86
C SER A 183 3.55 7.98 0.88
N LEU A 184 3.46 6.90 1.66
CA LEU A 184 2.20 6.18 1.88
C LEU A 184 1.15 7.06 2.58
N ALA A 185 1.53 7.80 3.61
CA ALA A 185 0.63 8.71 4.32
C ALA A 185 0.12 9.84 3.41
N ALA A 186 0.98 10.34 2.52
CA ALA A 186 0.61 11.35 1.53
C ALA A 186 -0.48 10.84 0.58
N ILE A 187 -0.28 9.67 -0.02
CA ILE A 187 -1.27 9.06 -0.91
C ILE A 187 -2.57 8.75 -0.15
N ALA A 188 -2.44 8.17 1.05
CA ALA A 188 -3.56 7.79 1.90
C ALA A 188 -4.42 8.98 2.33
N LEU A 189 -3.80 10.05 2.80
CA LEU A 189 -4.50 11.23 3.28
C LEU A 189 -5.03 12.06 2.12
N VAL A 190 -4.18 12.38 1.14
CA VAL A 190 -4.48 13.39 0.13
C VAL A 190 -5.36 12.84 -0.98
N LEU A 191 -5.19 11.58 -1.39
CA LEU A 191 -5.92 11.02 -2.53
C LEU A 191 -6.95 9.98 -2.10
N ILE A 192 -6.54 8.98 -1.32
CA ILE A 192 -7.41 7.87 -0.91
C ILE A 192 -8.55 8.35 -0.01
N SER A 193 -8.30 9.31 0.88
CA SER A 193 -9.35 9.86 1.73
C SER A 193 -10.20 10.89 0.98
N PHE A 194 -9.59 11.72 0.14
CA PHE A 194 -10.27 12.86 -0.48
C PHE A 194 -11.15 12.48 -1.68
N LEU A 195 -10.65 11.65 -2.62
CA LEU A 195 -11.40 11.35 -3.84
C LEU A 195 -12.72 10.61 -3.57
N PRO A 196 -12.76 9.57 -2.72
CA PRO A 196 -14.03 8.94 -2.34
C PRO A 196 -14.94 9.83 -1.52
N LEU A 197 -14.39 10.79 -0.75
CA LEU A 197 -15.19 11.76 -0.02
C LEU A 197 -16.04 12.62 -0.96
N VAL A 198 -15.46 13.08 -2.09
CA VAL A 198 -16.22 13.82 -3.10
C VAL A 198 -17.41 13.01 -3.61
N GLU A 199 -17.23 11.70 -3.81
CA GLU A 199 -18.33 10.83 -4.26
C GLU A 199 -19.41 10.57 -3.20
N ILE A 200 -19.00 10.43 -1.95
CA ILE A 200 -19.93 10.36 -0.81
C ILE A 200 -20.82 11.62 -0.77
N LEU A 201 -20.23 12.78 -1.08
CA LEU A 201 -20.92 14.07 -1.09
C LEU A 201 -21.89 14.23 -2.28
N HIS A 202 -21.77 13.45 -3.35
CA HIS A 202 -22.79 13.39 -4.41
C HIS A 202 -24.10 12.73 -3.95
N THR A 203 -24.06 11.87 -2.93
CA THR A 203 -25.26 11.22 -2.34
C THR A 203 -25.22 11.29 -0.82
N PRO A 204 -25.31 12.52 -0.25
CA PRO A 204 -24.90 12.79 1.11
C PRO A 204 -25.70 12.02 2.16
N VAL A 205 -26.99 11.76 1.91
CA VAL A 205 -27.84 11.00 2.86
C VAL A 205 -27.31 9.58 3.07
N VAL A 206 -27.03 8.86 1.98
CA VAL A 206 -26.48 7.49 2.04
C VAL A 206 -25.04 7.52 2.52
N GLY A 207 -24.25 8.42 1.94
CA GLY A 207 -22.83 8.55 2.20
C GLY A 207 -22.50 8.91 3.64
N PHE A 208 -23.15 9.93 4.23
CA PHE A 208 -22.90 10.33 5.61
C PHE A 208 -23.35 9.28 6.62
N VAL A 209 -24.45 8.57 6.37
CA VAL A 209 -24.88 7.48 7.26
C VAL A 209 -23.86 6.34 7.25
N ALA A 210 -23.43 5.89 6.05
CA ALA A 210 -22.38 4.89 5.94
C ALA A 210 -21.08 5.37 6.60
N LEU A 211 -20.67 6.61 6.38
CA LEU A 211 -19.47 7.19 6.98
C LEU A 211 -19.56 7.28 8.50
N ALA A 212 -20.68 7.72 9.05
CA ALA A 212 -20.87 7.77 10.50
C ALA A 212 -20.74 6.38 11.12
N ILE A 213 -21.35 5.35 10.51
CA ILE A 213 -21.25 3.97 10.98
C ILE A 213 -19.80 3.48 10.91
N ILE A 214 -19.12 3.69 9.78
CA ILE A 214 -17.74 3.26 9.56
C ILE A 214 -16.78 3.93 10.56
N LEU A 215 -16.84 5.25 10.72
CA LEU A 215 -15.95 5.96 11.65
C LEU A 215 -16.23 5.56 13.10
N THR A 216 -17.50 5.43 13.50
CA THR A 216 -17.87 5.00 14.86
C THR A 216 -17.34 3.61 15.18
N THR A 217 -17.44 2.68 14.23
CA THR A 217 -17.12 1.28 14.46
C THR A 217 -15.64 0.96 14.28
N LEU A 218 -14.99 1.49 13.23
CA LEU A 218 -13.62 1.14 12.90
C LEU A 218 -12.59 2.06 13.57
N ILE A 219 -12.84 3.37 13.65
CA ILE A 219 -11.96 4.32 14.36
C ILE A 219 -12.33 4.40 15.83
N GLY A 220 -13.60 4.65 16.13
CA GLY A 220 -14.13 4.75 17.49
C GLY A 220 -14.15 3.41 18.24
N ARG A 221 -13.96 2.29 17.53
CA ARG A 221 -13.98 0.91 18.06
C ARG A 221 -15.25 0.59 18.85
N VAL A 222 -16.36 1.26 18.53
CA VAL A 222 -17.66 1.01 19.13
C VAL A 222 -18.27 -0.25 18.53
N ARG A 223 -18.69 -1.18 19.38
CA ARG A 223 -19.31 -2.44 18.95
C ARG A 223 -20.75 -2.22 18.53
N MET A 224 -21.13 -2.77 17.38
CA MET A 224 -22.51 -2.75 16.93
C MET A 224 -23.37 -3.79 17.67
N PRO A 225 -24.70 -3.61 17.71
CA PRO A 225 -25.62 -4.60 18.28
C PRO A 225 -25.35 -5.99 17.67
N GLY A 226 -25.24 -7.01 18.52
CA GLY A 226 -24.95 -8.38 18.09
C GLY A 226 -23.50 -8.65 17.65
N ASN A 227 -22.56 -7.73 17.92
CA ASN A 227 -21.15 -7.81 17.48
C ASN A 227 -20.98 -7.98 15.96
N LEU A 228 -21.94 -7.49 15.18
CA LEU A 228 -21.83 -7.48 13.73
C LEU A 228 -20.66 -6.58 13.29
N PRO A 229 -19.90 -6.97 12.24
CA PRO A 229 -18.85 -6.11 11.68
C PRO A 229 -19.44 -4.77 11.22
N GLY A 230 -18.80 -3.66 11.61
CA GLY A 230 -19.29 -2.32 11.29
C GLY A 230 -19.46 -2.06 9.79
N THR A 231 -18.59 -2.65 8.96
CA THR A 231 -18.67 -2.62 7.50
C THR A 231 -19.93 -3.28 6.96
N VAL A 232 -20.32 -4.43 7.52
CA VAL A 232 -21.56 -5.14 7.16
C VAL A 232 -22.78 -4.30 7.54
N VAL A 233 -22.76 -3.71 8.74
CA VAL A 233 -23.88 -2.85 9.17
C VAL A 233 -23.98 -1.61 8.28
N ALA A 234 -22.86 -0.95 7.97
CA ALA A 234 -22.84 0.19 7.06
C ALA A 234 -23.42 -0.18 5.68
N LEU A 235 -23.01 -1.32 5.13
CA LEU A 235 -23.49 -1.82 3.85
C LEU A 235 -25.00 -2.11 3.87
N ILE A 236 -25.49 -2.79 4.89
CA ILE A 236 -26.92 -3.13 5.00
C ILE A 236 -27.75 -1.85 5.17
N VAL A 237 -27.38 -0.99 6.11
CA VAL A 237 -28.16 0.22 6.43
C VAL A 237 -28.13 1.20 5.27
N ALA A 238 -26.93 1.60 4.84
CA ALA A 238 -26.80 2.59 3.77
C ALA A 238 -27.21 2.00 2.41
N GLY A 239 -26.96 0.71 2.17
CA GLY A 239 -27.40 0.04 0.95
C GLY A 239 -28.91 -0.06 0.85
N SER A 240 -29.59 -0.41 1.94
CA SER A 240 -31.06 -0.41 1.99
C SER A 240 -31.61 0.99 1.78
N MET A 241 -31.02 2.01 2.42
CA MET A 241 -31.40 3.41 2.21
C MET A 241 -31.24 3.84 0.76
N PHE A 242 -30.13 3.49 0.11
CA PHE A 242 -29.88 3.80 -1.31
C PHE A 242 -30.98 3.21 -2.21
N HIS A 243 -31.28 1.93 -2.04
CA HIS A 243 -32.30 1.24 -2.85
C HIS A 243 -33.70 1.77 -2.58
N LEU A 244 -34.02 2.11 -1.33
CA LEU A 244 -35.30 2.75 -0.97
C LEU A 244 -35.45 4.15 -1.60
N MET A 245 -34.40 4.98 -1.53
CA MET A 245 -34.40 6.31 -2.13
C MET A 245 -34.50 6.26 -3.66
N LYS A 246 -33.87 5.25 -4.27
CA LYS A 246 -33.99 5.00 -5.71
C LYS A 246 -35.41 4.57 -6.06
N TRP A 247 -35.97 3.62 -5.32
CA TRP A 247 -37.33 3.12 -5.54
C TRP A 247 -38.39 4.21 -5.35
N SER A 248 -38.21 5.11 -4.38
CA SER A 248 -39.13 6.23 -4.13
C SER A 248 -39.00 7.38 -5.14
N GLY A 249 -38.08 7.30 -6.12
CA GLY A 249 -37.79 8.36 -7.09
C GLY A 249 -37.06 9.58 -6.51
N TRP A 250 -36.62 9.53 -5.25
CA TRP A 250 -35.91 10.64 -4.61
C TRP A 250 -34.44 10.70 -5.05
N LEU A 251 -33.88 9.54 -5.42
CA LEU A 251 -32.54 9.42 -5.98
C LEU A 251 -32.61 8.97 -7.44
N HIS A 252 -32.25 9.86 -8.36
CA HIS A 252 -32.09 9.57 -9.78
C HIS A 252 -30.70 8.97 -10.05
N ALA A 253 -30.43 7.81 -9.47
CA ALA A 253 -29.18 7.10 -9.71
C ALA A 253 -29.30 6.25 -10.98
N THR A 254 -28.44 6.49 -11.96
CA THR A 254 -28.24 5.60 -13.11
C THR A 254 -27.77 4.24 -12.61
N THR A 255 -28.57 3.21 -12.86
CA THR A 255 -28.08 1.83 -12.72
C THR A 255 -27.00 1.62 -13.77
N PRO A 256 -25.81 1.12 -13.42
CA PRO A 256 -24.85 0.70 -14.43
C PRO A 256 -25.55 -0.24 -15.41
N ALA A 257 -25.43 0.01 -16.71
CA ALA A 257 -25.96 -0.86 -17.77
C ALA A 257 -25.09 -2.12 -17.88
N ILE A 258 -24.98 -2.87 -16.78
CA ILE A 258 -24.17 -4.07 -16.67
C ILE A 258 -25.14 -5.22 -16.42
N ASN A 259 -25.07 -6.22 -17.29
CA ASN A 259 -25.74 -7.49 -17.07
C ASN A 259 -24.77 -8.42 -16.32
N PRO A 260 -24.94 -8.65 -15.01
CA PRO A 260 -24.00 -9.46 -14.24
C PRO A 260 -23.96 -10.93 -14.71
N ALA A 261 -24.96 -11.39 -15.47
CA ALA A 261 -24.95 -12.73 -16.07
C ALA A 261 -23.88 -12.87 -17.17
N GLU A 262 -23.51 -11.79 -17.87
CA GLU A 262 -22.44 -11.81 -18.88
C GLU A 262 -21.04 -11.92 -18.26
N ALA A 263 -20.91 -11.66 -16.96
CA ALA A 263 -19.67 -11.83 -16.24
C ALA A 263 -19.49 -13.26 -15.69
N LEU A 264 -20.50 -14.14 -15.78
CA LEU A 264 -20.41 -15.53 -15.32
C LEU A 264 -19.52 -16.37 -16.23
N LEU A 265 -18.70 -17.24 -15.62
CA LEU A 265 -17.75 -18.10 -16.32
C LEU A 265 -16.93 -17.33 -17.38
N PRO A 266 -16.26 -16.23 -17.00
CA PRO A 266 -15.54 -15.40 -17.96
C PRO A 266 -14.41 -16.22 -18.57
N THR A 267 -14.40 -16.32 -19.91
CA THR A 267 -13.34 -17.02 -20.66
C THR A 267 -12.31 -16.07 -21.24
N ASP A 268 -12.59 -14.77 -21.25
CA ASP A 268 -11.78 -13.81 -22.00
C ASP A 268 -10.42 -13.57 -21.37
N TRP A 269 -10.30 -13.69 -20.04
CA TRP A 269 -9.00 -13.61 -19.37
C TRP A 269 -8.03 -14.71 -19.83
N PHE A 270 -8.50 -15.84 -20.42
CA PHE A 270 -7.62 -16.84 -21.04
C PHE A 270 -6.80 -16.30 -22.21
N SER A 271 -7.19 -15.16 -22.78
CA SER A 271 -6.38 -14.46 -23.79
C SER A 271 -4.99 -14.07 -23.26
N VAL A 272 -4.78 -13.99 -21.93
CA VAL A 272 -3.46 -13.78 -21.32
C VAL A 272 -2.43 -14.83 -21.76
N PHE A 273 -2.87 -16.06 -22.04
CA PHE A 273 -1.99 -17.17 -22.46
C PHE A 273 -1.50 -17.03 -23.90
N ARG A 274 -2.03 -16.08 -24.67
CA ARG A 274 -1.46 -15.68 -25.97
C ARG A 274 -0.19 -14.87 -25.84
N LEU A 275 0.12 -14.38 -24.62
CA LEU A 275 1.30 -13.58 -24.31
C LEU A 275 1.40 -12.26 -25.07
N GLU A 276 0.28 -11.78 -25.64
CA GLU A 276 0.19 -10.49 -26.33
C GLU A 276 0.51 -9.33 -25.37
N TRP A 277 0.28 -9.49 -24.08
CA TRP A 277 0.64 -8.50 -23.08
C TRP A 277 2.13 -8.13 -23.05
N LEU A 278 3.02 -9.02 -23.51
CA LEU A 278 4.45 -8.74 -23.62
C LEU A 278 4.76 -7.57 -24.57
N THR A 279 3.87 -7.27 -25.53
CA THR A 279 4.07 -6.12 -26.42
C THR A 279 3.95 -4.80 -25.68
N ALA A 280 3.23 -4.76 -24.54
CA ALA A 280 3.06 -3.58 -23.72
C ALA A 280 4.20 -3.35 -22.71
N MET A 281 5.26 -4.16 -22.75
CA MET A 281 6.36 -4.07 -21.79
C MET A 281 7.13 -2.75 -21.92
N ASP A 282 7.34 -2.28 -23.16
CA ASP A 282 8.01 -1.01 -23.43
C ASP A 282 7.19 0.17 -22.89
N GLU A 283 5.90 0.21 -23.19
CA GLU A 283 4.97 1.23 -22.69
C GLU A 283 4.85 1.21 -21.17
N THR A 284 5.00 0.04 -20.54
CA THR A 284 4.97 -0.12 -19.08
C THR A 284 6.17 0.55 -18.40
N THR A 285 7.30 0.73 -19.10
CA THR A 285 8.52 1.30 -18.51
C THR A 285 8.28 2.68 -17.90
N ARG A 286 7.41 3.51 -18.51
CA ARG A 286 7.07 4.85 -18.02
C ARG A 286 6.39 4.85 -16.65
N TYR A 287 5.79 3.72 -16.26
CA TYR A 287 5.10 3.56 -14.98
C TYR A 287 5.99 2.95 -13.88
N LEU A 288 7.23 2.52 -14.20
CA LEU A 288 8.16 1.94 -13.22
C LEU A 288 8.44 2.84 -12.00
N PRO A 289 8.56 4.18 -12.13
CA PRO A 289 8.70 5.08 -10.99
C PRO A 289 7.56 4.99 -9.96
N VAL A 290 6.40 4.49 -10.37
CA VAL A 290 5.23 4.28 -9.51
C VAL A 290 5.19 2.82 -9.04
N ILE A 291 5.34 1.87 -9.96
CA ILE A 291 5.22 0.43 -9.69
C ILE A 291 6.25 -0.04 -8.66
N ILE A 292 7.52 0.37 -8.80
CA ILE A 292 8.61 -0.12 -7.95
C ILE A 292 8.46 0.36 -6.49
N PRO A 293 8.16 1.64 -6.19
CA PRO A 293 7.90 2.06 -4.82
C PRO A 293 6.72 1.34 -4.16
N PHE A 294 5.63 1.08 -4.89
CA PHE A 294 4.52 0.29 -4.34
C PHE A 294 4.93 -1.14 -4.05
N ALA A 295 5.65 -1.79 -4.98
CA ALA A 295 6.19 -3.12 -4.77
C ALA A 295 7.09 -3.16 -3.53
N LEU A 296 8.00 -2.18 -3.38
CA LEU A 296 8.88 -2.05 -2.23
C LEU A 296 8.11 -1.82 -0.92
N ALA A 297 7.05 -1.01 -0.95
CA ALA A 297 6.19 -0.79 0.21
C ALA A 297 5.54 -2.11 0.66
N THR A 298 5.07 -2.94 -0.28
CA THR A 298 4.51 -4.27 0.07
C THR A 298 5.56 -5.20 0.67
N VAL A 299 6.80 -5.22 0.15
CA VAL A 299 7.90 -6.00 0.74
C VAL A 299 8.15 -5.60 2.18
N VAL A 300 8.20 -4.30 2.47
CA VAL A 300 8.39 -3.79 3.83
C VAL A 300 7.20 -4.14 4.71
N GLY A 301 5.98 -4.01 4.19
CA GLY A 301 4.75 -4.44 4.86
C GLY A 301 4.77 -5.93 5.21
N GLY A 302 5.25 -6.80 4.31
CA GLY A 302 5.41 -8.22 4.55
C GLY A 302 6.43 -8.54 5.65
N ILE A 303 7.53 -7.79 5.71
CA ILE A 303 8.48 -7.87 6.83
C ILE A 303 7.79 -7.50 8.15
N ASP A 304 7.09 -6.36 8.20
CA ASP A 304 6.40 -5.91 9.40
C ASP A 304 5.29 -6.90 9.83
N CYS A 305 4.58 -7.53 8.88
CA CYS A 305 3.62 -8.60 9.15
C CYS A 305 4.27 -9.81 9.82
N THR A 306 5.47 -10.21 9.37
CA THR A 306 6.20 -11.32 10.00
C THR A 306 6.65 -10.99 11.43
N GLU A 307 7.09 -9.76 11.68
CA GLU A 307 7.43 -9.30 13.03
C GLU A 307 6.19 -9.25 13.94
N SER A 308 5.05 -8.80 13.39
CA SER A 308 3.77 -8.76 14.10
C SER A 308 3.27 -10.16 14.49
N ALA A 309 3.45 -11.15 13.61
CA ALA A 309 3.10 -12.55 13.89
C ALA A 309 4.00 -13.16 14.97
N ALA A 310 5.32 -12.89 14.90
CA ALA A 310 6.28 -13.35 15.89
C ALA A 310 5.97 -12.81 17.30
N ALA A 311 5.49 -11.57 17.41
CA ALA A 311 5.10 -10.97 18.68
C ALA A 311 3.97 -11.71 19.42
N VAL A 312 3.19 -12.53 18.71
CA VAL A 312 2.13 -13.41 19.28
C VAL A 312 2.47 -14.90 19.17
N GLY A 313 3.75 -15.22 19.01
CA GLY A 313 4.29 -16.59 19.05
C GLY A 313 4.18 -17.39 17.74
N ASP A 314 3.86 -16.75 16.61
CA ASP A 314 3.91 -17.39 15.28
C ASP A 314 5.11 -16.87 14.48
N GLU A 315 6.26 -17.53 14.64
CA GLU A 315 7.52 -17.13 13.98
C GLU A 315 7.62 -17.67 12.55
N TYR A 316 7.06 -16.93 11.60
CA TYR A 316 7.23 -17.19 10.17
C TYR A 316 8.61 -16.76 9.65
N ASP A 317 9.13 -17.49 8.67
CA ASP A 317 10.32 -17.05 7.92
C ASP A 317 9.93 -15.91 6.98
N THR A 318 10.46 -14.70 7.25
CA THR A 318 10.21 -13.49 6.46
C THR A 318 10.52 -13.68 4.98
N ARG A 319 11.55 -14.46 4.62
CA ARG A 319 11.89 -14.70 3.21
C ARG A 319 10.78 -15.47 2.49
N LEU A 320 10.18 -16.46 3.17
CA LEU A 320 9.09 -17.24 2.60
C LEU A 320 7.81 -16.42 2.47
N ILE A 321 7.53 -15.52 3.42
CA ILE A 321 6.36 -14.62 3.33
C ILE A 321 6.52 -13.65 2.15
N VAL A 322 7.66 -12.95 2.05
CA VAL A 322 7.93 -12.00 0.97
C VAL A 322 8.02 -12.70 -0.40
N ALA A 323 8.63 -13.88 -0.47
CA ALA A 323 8.62 -14.66 -1.71
C ALA A 323 7.21 -15.16 -2.05
N GLY A 324 6.42 -15.56 -1.05
CA GLY A 324 5.04 -16.01 -1.22
C GLY A 324 4.14 -14.95 -1.83
N GLU A 325 4.17 -13.72 -1.31
CA GLU A 325 3.40 -12.61 -1.90
C GLU A 325 3.89 -12.23 -3.31
N GLY A 326 5.20 -12.31 -3.55
CA GLY A 326 5.80 -12.01 -4.86
C GLY A 326 5.36 -13.03 -5.91
N ILE A 327 5.44 -14.32 -5.57
CA ILE A 327 5.00 -15.42 -6.43
C ILE A 327 3.49 -15.35 -6.66
N ALA A 328 2.68 -15.10 -5.64
CA ALA A 328 1.24 -14.93 -5.80
C ALA A 328 0.91 -13.77 -6.76
N THR A 329 1.67 -12.67 -6.68
CA THR A 329 1.55 -11.53 -7.61
C THR A 329 1.95 -11.91 -9.05
N ILE A 330 3.01 -12.69 -9.26
CA ILE A 330 3.39 -13.21 -10.59
C ILE A 330 2.30 -14.14 -11.13
N VAL A 331 1.76 -15.04 -10.31
CA VAL A 331 0.69 -15.95 -10.75
C VAL A 331 -0.57 -15.17 -11.10
N ALA A 332 -0.90 -14.13 -10.34
CA ALA A 332 -1.99 -13.22 -10.68
C ALA A 332 -1.78 -12.61 -12.07
N SER A 333 -0.59 -12.07 -12.36
CA SER A 333 -0.30 -11.44 -13.66
C SER A 333 -0.37 -12.44 -14.82
N LEU A 334 0.17 -13.64 -14.63
CA LEU A 334 0.09 -14.72 -15.63
C LEU A 334 -1.34 -15.22 -15.87
N CYS A 335 -2.29 -14.85 -15.00
CA CYS A 335 -3.71 -15.12 -15.14
C CYS A 335 -4.53 -13.87 -15.49
N GLY A 336 -3.90 -12.75 -15.86
CA GLY A 336 -4.60 -11.52 -16.27
C GLY A 336 -4.91 -10.55 -15.14
N GLY A 337 -4.36 -10.75 -13.95
CA GLY A 337 -4.50 -9.84 -12.83
C GLY A 337 -3.82 -8.49 -13.11
N VAL A 338 -4.32 -7.44 -12.48
CA VAL A 338 -3.76 -6.08 -12.59
C VAL A 338 -3.50 -5.42 -11.24
N ILE A 339 -3.77 -6.14 -10.15
CA ILE A 339 -3.56 -5.70 -8.77
C ILE A 339 -2.68 -6.73 -8.09
N GLN A 340 -1.67 -6.27 -7.35
CA GLN A 340 -0.75 -7.13 -6.62
C GLN A 340 -1.31 -7.59 -5.27
N THR A 341 -0.77 -8.70 -4.77
CA THR A 341 -1.14 -9.25 -3.46
C THR A 341 -0.15 -8.83 -2.38
N THR A 342 -0.62 -8.79 -1.13
CA THR A 342 0.21 -8.50 0.05
C THR A 342 -0.34 -9.25 1.27
N PRO A 343 0.51 -9.65 2.23
CA PRO A 343 0.05 -10.04 3.55
C PRO A 343 -0.62 -8.86 4.27
N TYR A 344 -1.69 -9.14 5.00
CA TYR A 344 -2.39 -8.12 5.77
C TYR A 344 -1.82 -7.95 7.18
N ILE A 345 -1.64 -6.68 7.55
CA ILE A 345 -1.30 -6.29 8.91
C ILE A 345 -2.47 -6.65 9.81
N GLY A 346 -2.19 -7.19 11.00
CA GLY A 346 -3.22 -7.57 11.97
C GLY A 346 -3.23 -9.05 12.35
N HIS A 347 -2.16 -9.80 12.07
CA HIS A 347 -1.98 -11.17 12.55
C HIS A 347 -2.33 -11.35 14.05
N PRO A 348 -1.92 -10.45 14.98
CA PRO A 348 -2.35 -10.50 16.38
C PRO A 348 -3.87 -10.45 16.57
N ALA A 349 -4.58 -9.65 15.79
CA ALA A 349 -6.03 -9.53 15.86
C ALA A 349 -6.71 -10.81 15.39
N TYR A 350 -6.30 -11.37 14.24
CA TYR A 350 -6.81 -12.64 13.74
C TYR A 350 -6.57 -13.78 14.75
N LYS A 351 -5.39 -13.83 15.37
CA LYS A 351 -5.06 -14.80 16.41
C LYS A 351 -5.90 -14.61 17.68
N ALA A 352 -6.14 -13.37 18.10
CA ALA A 352 -6.99 -13.04 19.24
C ALA A 352 -8.47 -13.38 18.99
N MET A 353 -8.96 -13.28 17.75
CA MET A 353 -10.28 -13.79 17.35
C MET A 353 -10.39 -15.32 17.41
N GLY A 354 -9.27 -16.02 17.57
CA GLY A 354 -9.20 -17.48 17.55
C GLY A 354 -9.04 -18.07 16.16
N GLY A 355 -8.68 -17.25 15.15
CA GLY A 355 -8.36 -17.72 13.80
C GLY A 355 -7.20 -18.71 13.80
N ARG A 356 -7.25 -19.67 12.88
CA ARG A 356 -6.25 -20.72 12.67
C ARG A 356 -5.85 -20.72 11.20
N ALA A 357 -5.87 -21.86 10.51
CA ALA A 357 -5.57 -21.90 9.08
C ALA A 357 -6.84 -21.94 8.23
N ALA A 358 -7.96 -22.45 8.76
CA ALA A 358 -9.18 -22.65 7.98
C ALA A 358 -9.74 -21.37 7.37
N TYR A 359 -9.60 -20.22 8.04
CA TYR A 359 -10.12 -18.96 7.53
C TYR A 359 -9.42 -18.50 6.24
N THR A 360 -8.10 -18.67 6.11
CA THR A 360 -7.39 -18.28 4.88
C THR A 360 -7.75 -19.23 3.74
N LEU A 361 -7.91 -20.53 3.99
CA LEU A 361 -8.41 -21.47 2.99
C LEU A 361 -9.83 -21.11 2.52
N ALA A 362 -10.72 -20.76 3.46
CA ALA A 362 -12.08 -20.34 3.12
C ALA A 362 -12.09 -19.06 2.27
N THR A 363 -11.26 -18.06 2.63
CA THR A 363 -11.07 -16.84 1.84
C THR A 363 -10.55 -17.16 0.45
N ALA A 364 -9.49 -17.98 0.35
CA ALA A 364 -8.88 -18.37 -0.91
C ALA A 364 -9.92 -18.94 -1.88
N LEU A 365 -10.72 -19.89 -1.39
CA LEU A 365 -11.78 -20.53 -2.16
C LEU A 365 -12.90 -19.56 -2.53
N PHE A 366 -13.34 -18.71 -1.60
CA PHE A 366 -14.41 -17.74 -1.86
C PHE A 366 -13.98 -16.69 -2.89
N ILE A 367 -12.84 -16.03 -2.69
CA ILE A 367 -12.36 -14.98 -3.59
C ILE A 367 -11.98 -15.57 -4.95
N GLY A 368 -11.23 -16.67 -4.94
CA GLY A 368 -10.84 -17.39 -6.17
C GLY A 368 -12.05 -17.81 -7.00
N SER A 369 -13.07 -18.41 -6.37
CA SER A 369 -14.29 -18.80 -7.09
C SER A 369 -15.15 -17.59 -7.49
N ALA A 370 -15.21 -16.52 -6.70
CA ALA A 370 -15.92 -15.30 -7.06
C ALA A 370 -15.39 -14.68 -8.36
N GLY A 371 -14.07 -14.67 -8.53
CA GLY A 371 -13.44 -14.20 -9.76
C GLY A 371 -13.55 -15.19 -10.91
N VAL A 372 -13.18 -16.46 -10.70
CA VAL A 372 -13.11 -17.47 -11.78
C VAL A 372 -14.48 -17.93 -12.26
N LEU A 373 -15.47 -18.07 -11.36
CA LEU A 373 -16.85 -18.38 -11.75
C LEU A 373 -17.64 -17.11 -12.15
N GLY A 374 -17.10 -15.93 -11.84
CA GLY A 374 -17.66 -14.64 -12.27
C GLY A 374 -18.83 -14.11 -11.44
N TYR A 375 -19.24 -14.79 -10.36
CA TYR A 375 -20.36 -14.32 -9.53
C TYR A 375 -20.03 -13.02 -8.76
N PHE A 376 -18.77 -12.58 -8.74
CA PHE A 376 -18.39 -11.25 -8.28
C PHE A 376 -19.17 -10.13 -9.00
N GLY A 377 -19.56 -10.31 -10.27
CA GLY A 377 -20.39 -9.33 -10.99
C GLY A 377 -21.72 -9.04 -10.29
N TYR A 378 -22.33 -10.04 -9.64
CA TYR A 378 -23.55 -9.83 -8.84
C TYR A 378 -23.26 -9.04 -7.56
N LEU A 379 -22.15 -9.33 -6.88
CA LEU A 379 -21.73 -8.55 -5.71
C LEU A 379 -21.50 -7.08 -6.09
N TYR A 380 -20.88 -6.84 -7.25
CA TYR A 380 -20.63 -5.49 -7.77
C TYR A 380 -21.92 -4.70 -8.04
N VAL A 381 -22.95 -5.31 -8.63
CA VAL A 381 -24.20 -4.62 -8.96
C VAL A 381 -25.09 -4.37 -7.73
N ILE A 382 -25.10 -5.29 -6.76
CA ILE A 382 -25.96 -5.20 -5.58
C ILE A 382 -25.49 -4.12 -4.61
N ILE A 383 -24.17 -3.94 -4.50
CA ILE A 383 -23.55 -3.08 -3.50
C ILE A 383 -23.46 -1.63 -4.02
N PRO A 384 -24.21 -0.68 -3.43
CA PRO A 384 -24.18 0.69 -3.91
C PRO A 384 -22.88 1.38 -3.50
N LYS A 385 -22.25 2.05 -4.47
CA LYS A 385 -20.94 2.72 -4.30
C LYS A 385 -20.87 3.66 -3.09
N PRO A 386 -21.89 4.51 -2.81
CA PRO A 386 -21.87 5.41 -1.65
C PRO A 386 -21.84 4.70 -0.29
N ALA A 387 -22.26 3.42 -0.24
CA ALA A 387 -22.16 2.60 0.97
C ALA A 387 -20.77 1.99 1.17
N VAL A 388 -19.94 1.91 0.11
CA VAL A 388 -18.59 1.33 0.14
C VAL A 388 -17.52 2.39 0.33
N PHE A 389 -17.63 3.52 -0.37
CA PHE A 389 -16.62 4.59 -0.35
C PHE A 389 -16.20 5.07 1.05
N PRO A 390 -17.06 5.09 2.09
CA PRO A 390 -16.62 5.45 3.43
C PRO A 390 -15.56 4.53 4.04
N ILE A 391 -15.50 3.26 3.61
CA ILE A 391 -14.42 2.34 4.00
C ILE A 391 -13.07 2.89 3.53
N LEU A 392 -13.03 3.58 2.39
CA LEU A 392 -11.80 4.15 1.83
C LEU A 392 -11.31 5.35 2.62
N ILE A 393 -12.24 6.17 3.13
CA ILE A 393 -11.90 7.25 4.06
C ILE A 393 -11.28 6.64 5.33
N PHE A 394 -11.89 5.60 5.89
CA PHE A 394 -11.31 4.91 7.05
C PHE A 394 -9.90 4.37 6.73
N ILE A 395 -9.72 3.69 5.61
CA ILE A 395 -8.42 3.14 5.20
C ILE A 395 -7.37 4.25 5.05
N GLY A 396 -7.73 5.36 4.41
CA GLY A 396 -6.84 6.51 4.27
C GLY A 396 -6.43 7.08 5.63
N LEU A 397 -7.38 7.28 6.54
CA LEU A 397 -7.13 7.76 7.90
C LEU A 397 -6.29 6.77 8.72
N GLU A 398 -6.56 5.47 8.63
CA GLU A 398 -5.84 4.42 9.36
C GLU A 398 -4.40 4.30 8.86
N ILE A 399 -4.17 4.26 7.54
CA ILE A 399 -2.81 4.24 6.97
C ILE A 399 -2.04 5.48 7.41
N THR A 400 -2.63 6.68 7.31
CA THR A 400 -2.00 7.91 7.78
C THR A 400 -1.66 7.82 9.28
N SER A 401 -2.59 7.40 10.11
CA SER A 401 -2.40 7.25 11.56
C SER A 401 -1.27 6.26 11.88
N GLN A 402 -1.25 5.09 11.21
CA GLN A 402 -0.22 4.07 11.39
C GLN A 402 1.16 4.56 10.92
N SER A 403 1.23 5.32 9.82
CA SER A 403 2.49 5.93 9.36
C SER A 403 3.09 6.85 10.42
N TYR A 404 2.27 7.64 11.13
CA TYR A 404 2.72 8.44 12.26
C TYR A 404 3.12 7.57 13.45
N GLN A 405 2.29 6.59 13.87
CA GLN A 405 2.57 5.75 15.04
C GLN A 405 3.85 4.90 14.88
N ALA A 406 4.13 4.40 13.68
CA ALA A 406 5.30 3.58 13.39
C ALA A 406 6.59 4.41 13.18
N THR A 407 6.48 5.74 13.16
CA THR A 407 7.59 6.68 12.96
C THR A 407 7.94 7.37 14.29
N PRO A 408 9.23 7.58 14.61
CA PRO A 408 9.60 8.34 15.79
C PRO A 408 8.97 9.73 15.80
N LYS A 409 8.44 10.19 16.96
CA LYS A 409 7.76 11.50 17.08
C LYS A 409 8.54 12.68 16.51
N LYS A 410 9.87 12.68 16.67
CA LYS A 410 10.76 13.71 16.11
C LYS A 410 10.69 13.82 14.59
N HIS A 411 10.32 12.75 13.90
CA HIS A 411 10.21 12.68 12.43
C HIS A 411 8.79 12.92 11.91
N TYR A 412 7.81 13.27 12.75
CA TYR A 412 6.46 13.63 12.28
C TYR A 412 6.43 14.74 11.21
N PRO A 413 7.30 15.78 11.28
CA PRO A 413 7.41 16.76 10.20
C PRO A 413 7.81 16.15 8.85
N ALA A 414 8.59 15.06 8.85
CA ALA A 414 8.97 14.34 7.63
C ALA A 414 7.77 13.62 6.97
N ILE A 415 6.81 13.15 7.76
CA ILE A 415 5.55 12.62 7.20
C ILE A 415 4.69 13.76 6.64
N ALA A 416 4.61 14.90 7.35
CA ALA A 416 3.80 16.03 6.90
C ALA A 416 4.31 16.63 5.57
N ILE A 417 5.64 16.79 5.41
CA ILE A 417 6.21 17.34 4.18
C ILE A 417 5.99 16.42 2.96
N ALA A 418 5.89 15.10 3.17
CA ALA A 418 5.55 14.16 2.10
C ALA A 418 4.14 14.40 1.51
N CYS A 419 3.21 15.03 2.24
CA CYS A 419 1.89 15.33 1.69
C CYS A 419 1.93 16.45 0.64
N ILE A 420 2.95 17.32 0.65
CA ILE A 420 2.97 18.54 -0.17
C ILE A 420 3.00 18.22 -1.68
N PRO A 421 3.88 17.33 -2.19
CA PRO A 421 3.85 16.97 -3.62
C PRO A 421 2.52 16.36 -4.05
N ALA A 422 1.88 15.57 -3.19
CA ALA A 422 0.57 14.96 -3.48
C ALA A 422 -0.56 15.99 -3.60
N LEU A 423 -0.49 17.11 -2.87
CA LEU A 423 -1.47 18.20 -2.99
C LEU A 423 -1.41 18.86 -4.37
N ALA A 424 -0.22 19.01 -4.96
CA ALA A 424 -0.08 19.52 -6.32
C ALA A 424 -0.74 18.59 -7.34
N TYR A 425 -0.56 17.27 -7.17
CA TYR A 425 -1.23 16.28 -8.00
C TYR A 425 -2.76 16.33 -7.85
N LEU A 426 -3.27 16.41 -6.61
CA LEU A 426 -4.71 16.55 -6.36
C LEU A 426 -5.30 17.78 -7.06
N ALA A 427 -4.63 18.93 -6.99
CA ALA A 427 -5.08 20.14 -7.66
C ALA A 427 -5.17 19.94 -9.18
N LEU A 428 -4.14 19.31 -9.78
CA LEU A 428 -4.10 19.10 -11.22
C LEU A 428 -5.14 18.09 -11.73
N ILE A 429 -5.55 17.10 -10.93
CA ILE A 429 -6.65 16.20 -11.33
C ILE A 429 -7.89 16.99 -11.76
N TYR A 430 -8.26 18.03 -11.01
CA TYR A 430 -9.42 18.85 -11.32
C TYR A 430 -9.12 19.90 -12.39
N THR A 431 -7.93 20.51 -12.35
CA THR A 431 -7.51 21.46 -13.39
C THR A 431 -7.51 20.81 -14.77
N ASP A 432 -6.94 19.62 -14.91
CA ASP A 432 -6.87 18.91 -16.20
C ASP A 432 -8.27 18.51 -16.68
N LYS A 433 -9.20 18.14 -15.78
CA LYS A 433 -10.61 17.90 -16.14
C LYS A 433 -11.31 19.13 -16.69
N VAL A 434 -11.01 20.32 -16.14
CA VAL A 434 -11.58 21.59 -16.61
C VAL A 434 -10.97 22.01 -17.95
N MET A 435 -9.67 21.78 -18.13
CA MET A 435 -8.93 22.10 -19.36
C MET A 435 -9.22 21.11 -20.50
N ALA A 436 -9.73 19.91 -20.20
CA ALA A 436 -10.00 18.87 -21.19
C ALA A 436 -11.00 19.37 -22.25
N GLY A 437 -10.53 19.55 -23.49
CA GLY A 437 -11.35 19.98 -24.61
C GLY A 437 -11.67 21.47 -24.67
N GLN A 438 -11.05 22.31 -23.82
CA GLN A 438 -11.25 23.76 -23.81
C GLN A 438 -9.92 24.51 -23.85
N THR A 439 -9.81 25.49 -24.74
CA THR A 439 -8.71 26.46 -24.73
C THR A 439 -9.07 27.59 -23.79
N LEU A 440 -8.57 27.55 -22.55
CA LEU A 440 -8.76 28.64 -21.60
C LEU A 440 -7.69 29.72 -21.80
N ASN A 441 -8.12 30.98 -21.92
CA ASN A 441 -7.22 32.14 -21.91
C ASN A 441 -6.80 32.45 -20.46
N LEU A 442 -5.76 31.76 -19.99
CA LEU A 442 -5.20 31.96 -18.66
C LEU A 442 -4.23 33.14 -18.63
N SER A 443 -4.15 33.86 -17.51
CA SER A 443 -3.14 34.92 -17.32
C SER A 443 -1.72 34.33 -17.31
N PRO A 444 -0.68 35.07 -17.74
CA PRO A 444 0.69 34.57 -17.74
C PRO A 444 1.17 34.06 -16.37
N ALA A 445 0.79 34.75 -15.29
CA ALA A 445 1.12 34.33 -13.92
C ALA A 445 0.51 32.97 -13.56
N LEU A 446 -0.77 32.75 -13.90
CA LEU A 446 -1.44 31.47 -13.63
C LEU A 446 -0.86 30.33 -14.48
N GLN A 447 -0.44 30.62 -15.72
CA GLN A 447 0.24 29.62 -16.56
C GLN A 447 1.56 29.16 -15.93
N GLU A 448 2.35 30.08 -15.39
CA GLU A 448 3.60 29.76 -14.69
C GLU A 448 3.37 28.98 -13.38
N GLU A 449 2.34 29.35 -12.61
CA GLU A 449 1.93 28.61 -11.41
C GLU A 449 1.51 27.18 -11.74
N LEU A 450 0.67 27.00 -12.76
CA LEU A 450 0.23 25.67 -13.21
C LEU A 450 1.39 24.83 -13.75
N HIS A 451 2.34 25.44 -14.46
CA HIS A 451 3.56 24.76 -14.91
C HIS A 451 4.39 24.27 -13.72
N THR A 452 4.55 25.11 -12.70
CA THR A 452 5.26 24.76 -11.46
C THR A 452 4.56 23.62 -10.71
N LEU A 453 3.22 23.69 -10.60
CA LEU A 453 2.43 22.61 -10.01
C LEU A 453 2.57 21.30 -10.80
N ARG A 454 2.61 21.37 -12.13
CA ARG A 454 2.80 20.20 -12.99
C ARG A 454 4.15 19.54 -12.73
N LEU A 455 5.23 20.33 -12.69
CA LEU A 455 6.55 19.84 -12.29
C LEU A 455 6.53 19.25 -10.87
N LEU A 456 5.90 19.89 -9.88
CA LEU A 456 5.83 19.37 -8.51
C LEU A 456 5.05 18.06 -8.41
N SER A 457 3.97 17.91 -9.18
CA SER A 457 3.12 16.72 -9.21
C SER A 457 3.78 15.52 -9.90
N SER A 458 4.71 15.77 -10.82
CA SER A 458 5.37 14.71 -11.57
C SER A 458 6.25 13.86 -10.65
N GLY A 459 5.97 12.56 -10.59
CA GLY A 459 6.69 11.64 -9.73
C GLY A 459 6.48 11.91 -8.24
N TYR A 460 5.37 12.57 -7.86
CA TYR A 460 5.16 13.05 -6.49
C TYR A 460 5.33 11.96 -5.41
N ILE A 461 5.07 10.68 -5.70
CA ILE A 461 5.28 9.56 -4.77
C ILE A 461 6.77 9.44 -4.40
N VAL A 462 7.63 9.45 -5.41
CA VAL A 462 9.09 9.39 -5.25
C VAL A 462 9.59 10.69 -4.63
N THR A 463 9.09 11.84 -5.07
CA THR A 463 9.40 13.15 -4.44
C THR A 463 9.07 13.15 -2.96
N SER A 464 7.88 12.65 -2.58
CA SER A 464 7.42 12.55 -1.20
C SER A 464 8.34 11.66 -0.36
N LEU A 465 8.75 10.51 -0.90
CA LEU A 465 9.70 9.60 -0.25
C LEU A 465 11.05 10.25 -0.04
N LEU A 466 11.60 10.90 -1.08
CA LEU A 466 12.90 11.55 -1.03
C LEU A 466 12.89 12.73 -0.05
N TRP A 467 11.85 13.57 -0.07
CA TRP A 467 11.72 14.73 0.82
C TRP A 467 11.50 14.33 2.27
N ALA A 468 10.68 13.31 2.54
CA ALA A 468 10.54 12.76 3.88
C ALA A 468 11.85 12.14 4.39
N SER A 469 12.55 11.38 3.55
CA SER A 469 13.85 10.78 3.92
C SER A 469 14.90 11.85 4.20
N LEU A 470 14.99 12.85 3.33
CA LEU A 470 15.84 14.03 3.49
C LEU A 470 15.60 14.71 4.84
N LEU A 471 14.34 15.05 5.14
CA LEU A 471 14.01 15.75 6.37
C LEU A 471 14.28 14.88 7.61
N ALA A 472 14.03 13.58 7.55
CA ALA A 472 14.36 12.66 8.64
C ALA A 472 15.87 12.63 8.95
N PHE A 473 16.73 12.58 7.91
CA PHE A 473 18.18 12.63 8.10
C PHE A 473 18.68 13.99 8.60
N ILE A 474 18.06 15.09 8.16
CA ILE A 474 18.35 16.44 8.69
C ILE A 474 18.02 16.51 10.18
N ILE A 475 16.84 16.02 10.58
CA ILE A 475 16.41 15.96 11.98
C ILE A 475 17.38 15.13 12.82
N ASP A 476 17.90 14.03 12.26
CA ASP A 476 18.91 13.18 12.90
C ASP A 476 20.34 13.75 12.84
N ARG A 477 20.52 14.96 12.30
CA ARG A 477 21.84 15.61 12.08
C ARG A 477 22.80 14.79 11.20
N ARG A 478 22.29 13.83 10.45
CA ARG A 478 23.05 13.00 9.49
C ARG A 478 23.10 13.68 8.12
N LEU A 479 23.71 14.88 8.09
CA LEU A 479 23.67 15.77 6.93
C LEU A 479 24.29 15.17 5.66
N LEU A 480 25.31 14.31 5.79
CA LEU A 480 25.90 13.61 4.64
C LEU A 480 24.94 12.60 4.00
N MET A 481 24.10 11.92 4.78
CA MET A 481 23.07 11.06 4.21
C MET A 481 21.96 11.88 3.56
N ALA A 482 21.57 12.99 4.18
CA ALA A 482 20.63 13.94 3.61
C ALA A 482 21.11 14.47 2.24
N SER A 483 22.40 14.81 2.09
CA SER A 483 22.95 15.26 0.80
C SER A 483 22.93 14.18 -0.28
N ILE A 484 23.10 12.90 0.10
CA ILE A 484 22.95 11.78 -0.86
C ILE A 484 21.53 11.73 -1.41
N PHE A 485 20.50 11.89 -0.57
CA PHE A 485 19.11 11.91 -1.04
C PHE A 485 18.80 13.09 -1.97
N LEU A 486 19.40 14.26 -1.73
CA LEU A 486 19.34 15.39 -2.64
C LEU A 486 20.06 15.10 -3.97
N GLY A 487 21.23 14.44 -3.93
CA GLY A 487 21.92 13.99 -5.14
C GLY A 487 21.09 12.99 -5.95
N VAL A 488 20.44 12.04 -5.28
CA VAL A 488 19.49 11.11 -5.92
C VAL A 488 18.31 11.86 -6.53
N ALA A 489 17.73 12.84 -5.83
CA ALA A 489 16.66 13.68 -6.36
C ALA A 489 17.09 14.46 -7.61
N ALA A 490 18.32 15.01 -7.61
CA ALA A 490 18.89 15.68 -8.78
C ALA A 490 19.01 14.71 -9.98
N THR A 491 19.56 13.51 -9.75
CA THR A 491 19.64 12.48 -10.80
C THR A 491 18.26 12.07 -11.29
N PHE A 492 17.31 11.83 -10.40
CA PHE A 492 15.94 11.45 -10.77
C PHE A 492 15.22 12.55 -11.56
N THR A 493 15.51 13.82 -11.28
CA THR A 493 15.00 14.95 -12.05
C THR A 493 15.54 14.96 -13.48
N LEU A 494 16.83 14.66 -13.67
CA LEU A 494 17.47 14.60 -14.99
C LEU A 494 16.83 13.56 -15.92
N PHE A 495 16.28 12.47 -15.37
CA PHE A 495 15.65 11.39 -16.16
C PHE A 495 14.13 11.40 -16.12
N GLY A 496 13.51 12.43 -15.52
CA GLY A 496 12.05 12.55 -15.45
C GLY A 496 11.37 11.58 -14.49
N VAL A 497 12.13 10.94 -13.59
CA VAL A 497 11.57 10.11 -12.51
C VAL A 497 10.80 10.99 -11.52
N ILE A 498 11.27 12.22 -11.29
CA ILE A 498 10.55 13.29 -10.60
C ILE A 498 10.64 14.56 -11.44
N HIS A 499 9.68 15.49 -11.31
CA HIS A 499 9.69 16.80 -11.98
C HIS A 499 9.80 16.76 -13.52
N SER A 500 9.15 15.77 -14.16
CA SER A 500 9.03 15.73 -15.61
C SER A 500 8.22 16.93 -16.11
N PRO A 501 8.76 17.71 -17.07
CA PRO A 501 8.06 18.85 -17.68
C PRO A 501 7.05 18.41 -18.74
N LEU A 502 7.06 17.13 -19.12
CA LEU A 502 6.27 16.60 -20.22
C LEU A 502 4.86 16.22 -19.75
N VAL A 503 3.89 16.37 -20.66
CA VAL A 503 2.50 15.93 -20.42
C VAL A 503 2.49 14.41 -20.18
N GLY A 504 1.74 13.96 -19.18
CA GLY A 504 1.73 12.56 -18.75
C GLY A 504 2.92 12.15 -17.89
N SER A 505 3.84 13.08 -17.58
CA SER A 505 5.00 12.87 -16.71
C SER A 505 5.87 11.63 -17.05
N PRO A 506 6.18 11.34 -18.34
CA PRO A 506 7.05 10.23 -18.68
C PRO A 506 8.49 10.47 -18.20
N MET A 507 9.21 9.38 -18.01
CA MET A 507 10.67 9.41 -17.98
C MET A 507 11.22 9.80 -19.35
N TYR A 508 12.39 10.42 -19.37
CA TYR A 508 13.06 10.85 -20.60
C TYR A 508 14.57 10.75 -20.46
N LEU A 509 15.25 10.85 -21.60
CA LEU A 509 16.67 11.11 -21.65
C LEU A 509 16.88 12.63 -21.82
N PRO A 510 17.78 13.26 -21.04
CA PRO A 510 17.93 14.72 -21.03
C PRO A 510 18.17 15.33 -22.41
N TRP A 511 18.90 14.63 -23.28
CA TRP A 511 19.23 15.08 -24.64
C TRP A 511 18.07 14.99 -25.64
N ASN A 512 16.94 14.41 -25.25
CA ASN A 512 15.72 14.37 -26.07
C ASN A 512 14.75 15.52 -25.75
N LEU A 513 15.07 16.37 -24.77
CA LEU A 513 14.22 17.50 -24.39
C LEU A 513 14.46 18.71 -25.28
N ASP A 514 13.40 19.47 -25.54
CA ASP A 514 13.54 20.81 -26.11
C ASP A 514 14.20 21.77 -25.11
N SER A 515 14.60 22.96 -25.57
CA SER A 515 15.32 23.93 -24.75
C SER A 515 14.51 24.45 -23.55
N THR A 516 13.19 24.50 -23.64
CA THR A 516 12.31 25.04 -22.58
C THR A 516 12.07 24.02 -21.49
N ALA A 517 11.81 22.77 -21.88
CA ALA A 517 11.72 21.63 -21.00
C ALA A 517 13.06 21.39 -20.30
N LEU A 518 14.18 21.45 -21.04
CA LEU A 518 15.52 21.30 -20.48
C LEU A 518 15.83 22.39 -19.45
N ASP A 519 15.48 23.66 -19.71
CA ASP A 519 15.67 24.74 -18.73
C ASP A 519 14.91 24.47 -17.41
N SER A 520 13.64 24.03 -17.51
CA SER A 520 12.84 23.65 -16.34
C SER A 520 13.50 22.53 -15.53
N VAL A 521 13.98 21.49 -16.20
CA VAL A 521 14.66 20.34 -15.58
C VAL A 521 15.98 20.76 -14.93
N MET A 522 16.75 21.62 -15.58
CA MET A 522 18.03 22.10 -15.06
C MET A 522 17.86 22.96 -13.82
N ARG A 523 16.82 23.81 -13.74
CA ARG A 523 16.53 24.62 -12.54
C ARG A 523 16.31 23.74 -11.29
N PHE A 524 15.48 22.69 -11.41
CA PHE A 524 15.25 21.76 -10.30
C PHE A 524 16.50 20.93 -9.98
N THR A 525 17.20 20.42 -11.01
CA THR A 525 18.44 19.65 -10.84
C THR A 525 19.51 20.45 -10.10
N LEU A 526 19.71 21.72 -10.48
CA LEU A 526 20.63 22.64 -9.83
C LEU A 526 20.17 22.98 -8.41
N GLY A 527 18.88 23.18 -8.19
CA GLY A 527 18.30 23.40 -6.85
C GLY A 527 18.63 22.26 -5.89
N TYR A 528 18.43 21.00 -6.31
CA TYR A 528 18.82 19.83 -5.52
C TYR A 528 20.34 19.72 -5.34
N SER A 529 21.12 19.96 -6.39
CA SER A 529 22.58 19.85 -6.35
C SER A 529 23.22 20.89 -5.43
N PHE A 530 22.81 22.16 -5.50
CA PHE A 530 23.28 23.21 -4.61
C PHE A 530 22.83 22.97 -3.17
N SER A 531 21.63 22.47 -2.95
CA SER A 531 21.17 22.05 -1.63
C SER A 531 22.03 20.92 -1.05
N ALA A 532 22.44 19.95 -1.90
CA ALA A 532 23.33 18.86 -1.47
C ALA A 532 24.70 19.41 -1.04
N LEU A 533 25.29 20.31 -1.85
CA LEU A 533 26.57 20.96 -1.53
C LEU A 533 26.47 21.79 -0.24
N LEU A 534 25.36 22.49 -0.02
CA LEU A 534 25.10 23.22 1.22
C LEU A 534 25.11 22.29 2.44
N LEU A 535 24.41 21.15 2.38
CA LEU A 535 24.39 20.18 3.48
C LEU A 535 25.75 19.54 3.74
N ILE A 536 26.54 19.30 2.69
CA ILE A 536 27.93 18.83 2.83
C ILE A 536 28.79 19.88 3.52
N GLY A 537 28.70 21.15 3.11
CA GLY A 537 29.41 22.26 3.77
C GLY A 537 29.04 22.40 5.24
N LEU A 538 27.74 22.32 5.56
CA LEU A 538 27.24 22.34 6.94
C LEU A 538 27.71 21.13 7.76
N HIS A 539 27.82 19.95 7.15
CA HIS A 539 28.34 18.76 7.81
C HIS A 539 29.77 18.99 8.32
N PHE A 540 30.65 19.48 7.45
CA PHE A 540 32.04 19.77 7.82
C PHE A 540 32.15 20.93 8.82
N HIS A 541 31.33 21.96 8.68
CA HIS A 541 31.30 23.08 9.65
C HIS A 541 30.87 22.64 11.06
N LEU A 542 29.90 21.73 11.16
CA LEU A 542 29.47 21.18 12.45
C LEU A 542 30.53 20.27 13.09
N GLN A 543 31.34 19.59 12.28
CA GLN A 543 32.45 18.78 12.80
C GLN A 543 33.58 19.66 13.36
N THR A 544 33.97 20.72 12.64
CA THR A 544 35.04 21.62 13.09
C THR A 544 34.68 22.41 14.35
N THR A 545 33.42 22.81 14.49
CA THR A 545 32.92 23.50 15.70
C THR A 545 32.79 22.57 16.91
N GLN A 546 32.50 21.29 16.69
CA GLN A 546 32.51 20.30 17.78
C GLN A 546 33.92 19.97 18.26
N SER A 547 34.90 19.84 17.35
CA SER A 547 36.29 19.63 17.74
C SER A 547 36.86 20.83 18.51
N SER A 548 36.62 22.05 18.04
CA SER A 548 37.11 23.26 18.73
C SER A 548 36.53 23.44 20.14
N ASN A 549 35.27 23.02 20.36
CA ASN A 549 34.64 23.07 21.69
C ASN A 549 35.12 21.96 22.63
N ILE A 550 35.61 20.84 22.12
CA ILE A 550 36.21 19.79 22.95
C ILE A 550 37.60 20.24 23.39
N ASP A 551 38.40 20.79 22.48
CA ASP A 551 39.75 21.26 22.78
C ASP A 551 39.74 22.42 23.80
N SER A 552 38.78 23.36 23.68
CA SER A 552 38.63 24.46 24.65
C SER A 552 38.19 24.02 26.04
N ASN A 553 37.31 23.01 26.14
CA ASN A 553 36.89 22.43 27.43
C ASN A 553 37.99 21.57 28.08
N VAL A 554 38.87 20.97 27.27
CA VAL A 554 40.06 20.25 27.78
C VAL A 554 41.11 21.24 28.30
N GLU A 555 41.34 22.35 27.59
CA GLU A 555 42.22 23.43 28.06
C GLU A 555 41.69 24.09 29.34
N SER A 556 40.38 24.35 29.46
CA SER A 556 39.81 24.94 30.68
C SER A 556 39.87 24.00 31.89
N ASN A 557 39.59 22.70 31.70
CA ASN A 557 39.70 21.72 32.77
C ASN A 557 41.15 21.50 33.22
N ASN A 558 42.11 21.53 32.30
CA ASN A 558 43.53 21.43 32.64
C ASN A 558 44.02 22.69 33.38
N ALA A 559 43.49 23.87 33.06
CA ALA A 559 43.81 25.11 33.76
C ALA A 559 43.28 25.13 35.21
N GLU A 560 42.10 24.57 35.48
CA GLU A 560 41.54 24.47 36.84
C GLU A 560 42.25 23.41 37.71
N THR A 561 42.85 22.37 37.13
CA THR A 561 43.65 21.39 37.89
C THR A 561 45.05 21.86 38.26
N HIS A 562 45.49 23.00 37.73
CA HIS A 562 46.81 23.60 38.00
C HIS A 562 46.77 24.89 38.82
N SER A 563 45.58 25.28 39.31
CA SER A 563 45.40 26.27 40.38
C SER A 563 45.09 25.57 41.70
#